data_AF-A0A0F9FZP4-F1
#
_entry.id   AF-A0A0F9FZP4-F1
#
_cell.length_a   1.000
_cell.length_b   1.000
_cell.length_c   1.000
_cell.angle_alpha   90.00
_cell.angle_beta   90.00
_cell.angle_gamma   90.00
#
_symmetry.space_group_name_H-M   'P 1'
#
loop_
_entity.id
_entity.type
_entity.pdbx_description
1 polymer ?
#
loop_
_entity_poly.entity_id
_entity_poly.type
_entity_poly.pdbx_seq_one_letter_code
_entity_poly.pdbx_strand_id
1 'polypeptide(L)' 'MEKKEHIIRHKELHTMFDELMADFIRHTNKLPSGTNLMELANWSHKQTINPTGD' A
#
# COMPACT_ATOMS: atom_id res chain seq x y z
N MET A 1 3.24 -0.20 24.15
CA MET A 1 3.05 0.96 23.26
C MET A 1 2.16 1.95 23.97
N GLU A 2 2.65 3.15 24.24
CA GLU A 2 1.81 4.18 24.84
C GLU A 2 0.77 4.68 23.83
N LYS A 3 -0.36 5.23 24.31
CA LYS A 3 -1.44 5.74 23.43
C LYS A 3 -0.93 6.73 22.38
N LYS A 4 0.03 7.59 22.74
CA LYS A 4 0.63 8.57 21.83
C LYS A 4 1.48 7.91 20.74
N GLU A 5 2.34 6.97 21.13
CA GLU A 5 3.18 6.18 20.23
C GLU A 5 2.32 5.38 19.24
N HIS A 6 1.21 4.79 19.71
CA HIS A 6 0.26 4.10 18.85
C HIS A 6 -0.36 5.02 17.80
N ILE A 7 -0.75 6.24 18.17
CA ILE A 7 -1.34 7.20 17.23
C ILE A 7 -0.33 7.61 16.16
N ILE A 8 0.92 7.86 16.54
CA ILE A 8 1.99 8.24 15.60
C ILE A 8 2.22 7.09 14.61
N ARG A 9 2.47 5.88 15.12
CA ARG A 9 2.65 4.70 14.29
C ARG A 9 1.45 4.42 13.38
N HIS A 10 0.23 4.62 13.87
CA HIS A 10 -0.97 4.41 13.07
C HIS A 10 -1.04 5.38 11.90
N LYS A 11 -0.68 6.66 12.10
CA LYS A 11 -0.61 7.65 11.01
C LYS A 11 0.44 7.29 9.97
N GLU A 12 1.63 6.89 10.40
CA GLU A 12 2.70 6.48 9.49
C GLU A 12 2.28 5.29 8.62
N LEU A 13 1.61 4.30 9.22
CA LEU A 13 1.08 3.15 8.50
C LEU A 13 0.04 3.55 7.44
N HIS A 14 -0.85 4.50 7.75
CA HIS A 14 -1.80 5.02 6.76
C HIS A 14 -1.10 5.75 5.63
N THR A 15 -0.13 6.61 5.92
CA THR A 15 0.64 7.31 4.87
C THR A 15 1.34 6.33 3.92
N MET A 16 2.05 5.33 4.47
CA MET A 16 2.72 4.31 3.64
C MET A 16 1.71 3.48 2.82
N PHE A 17 0.53 3.22 3.38
CA PHE A 17 -0.52 2.50 2.67
C PHE A 17 -1.13 3.34 1.55
N ASP A 18 -1.37 4.64 1.78
CA ASP A 18 -1.88 5.57 0.77
C ASP A 18 -0.92 5.68 -0.43
N GLU A 19 0.39 5.75 -0.17
CA GLU A 19 1.43 5.73 -1.21
C GLU A 19 1.41 4.42 -2.00
N LEU A 20 1.37 3.26 -1.31
CA LEU A 20 1.27 1.95 -1.95
C LEU A 20 0.02 1.83 -2.84
N MET A 21 -1.10 2.38 -2.40
CA MET A 21 -2.35 2.37 -3.15
C MET A 21 -2.29 3.28 -4.37
N ALA A 22 -1.65 4.44 -4.27
CA ALA A 22 -1.44 5.34 -5.40
C ALA A 22 -0.61 4.66 -6.51
N ASP A 23 0.47 3.99 -6.14
CA ASP A 23 1.32 3.24 -7.08
C ASP A 23 0.55 2.06 -7.70
N PHE A 24 -0.20 1.32 -6.89
CA PHE A 24 -1.04 0.24 -7.38
C PHE A 24 -2.01 0.73 -8.46
N ILE A 25 -2.73 1.83 -8.20
CA ILE A 25 -3.69 2.40 -9.16
C ILE A 25 -2.96 2.87 -10.42
N ARG A 26 -1.84 3.58 -10.27
CA ARG A 26 -1.06 4.11 -11.40
C ARG A 26 -0.56 3.01 -12.33
N HIS A 27 -0.03 1.91 -11.79
CA HIS A 27 0.58 0.85 -12.61
C HIS A 27 -0.40 -0.22 -13.10
N THR A 28 -1.54 -0.41 -12.42
CA THR A 28 -2.52 -1.44 -12.80
C THR A 28 -3.76 -0.90 -13.49
N ASN A 29 -4.03 0.42 -13.38
CA ASN A 29 -5.29 1.06 -13.74
C ASN A 29 -6.53 0.44 -13.05
N LYS A 30 -6.33 -0.31 -11.96
CA LYS A 30 -7.42 -0.91 -11.18
C LYS A 30 -7.77 -0.03 -10.00
N LEU A 31 -9.07 0.18 -9.80
CA LEU A 31 -9.58 0.87 -8.63
C LEU A 31 -9.67 -0.09 -7.43
N PRO A 32 -9.48 0.40 -6.19
CA PRO A 32 -9.56 -0.44 -4.99
C PRO A 32 -10.91 -1.17 -4.86
N SER A 33 -12.00 -0.55 -5.32
CA SER A 33 -13.34 -1.14 -5.31
C SER A 33 -13.49 -2.38 -6.20
N GLY A 34 -12.60 -2.56 -7.18
CA GLY A 34 -12.57 -3.72 -8.09
C GLY A 34 -11.45 -4.71 -7.81
N THR A 35 -10.66 -4.47 -6.76
CA THR A 35 -9.48 -5.26 -6.41
C THR A 35 -9.71 -5.97 -5.08
N ASN A 36 -9.45 -7.27 -5.03
CA ASN A 36 -9.49 -8.00 -3.77
C ASN A 36 -8.14 -7.90 -3.03
N LEU A 37 -8.15 -8.14 -1.72
CA LEU A 37 -6.96 -8.02 -0.88
C LEU A 37 -5.79 -8.92 -1.31
N MET A 38 -6.09 -10.12 -1.82
CA MET A 38 -5.06 -11.06 -2.26
C MET A 38 -4.31 -10.55 -3.49
N GLU A 39 -5.00 -9.91 -4.41
CA GLU A 39 -4.40 -9.29 -5.59
C GLU A 39 -3.47 -8.14 -5.20
N LEU A 40 -3.92 -7.24 -4.33
CA LEU A 40 -3.09 -6.14 -3.82
C LEU A 40 -1.85 -6.67 -3.09
N ALA A 41 -2.01 -7.69 -2.24
CA ALA A 41 -0.89 -8.30 -1.51
C ALA A 41 0.13 -8.96 -2.46
N ASN A 42 -0.34 -9.70 -3.47
CA ASN A 42 0.53 -10.31 -4.47
C ASN A 42 1.26 -9.26 -5.32
N TRP A 43 0.58 -8.18 -5.69
CA TRP A 43 1.22 -7.08 -6.42
C TRP A 43 2.27 -6.39 -5.55
N SER A 44 1.94 -6.02 -4.32
CA SER A 44 2.86 -5.38 -3.37
C SER A 44 4.11 -6.24 -3.12
N HIS A 45 3.94 -7.57 -2.99
CA HIS A 45 5.06 -8.48 -2.85
C HIS A 45 5.96 -8.50 -4.09
N LYS A 46 5.39 -8.50 -5.30
CA LYS A 46 6.16 -8.40 -6.55
C LYS A 46 6.97 -7.11 -6.62
N GLN A 47 6.40 -5.98 -6.19
CA GLN A 47 7.09 -4.70 -6.13
C GLN A 47 8.26 -4.68 -5.14
N THR A 48 8.18 -5.46 -4.07
CA THR A 48 9.29 -5.62 -3.12
C THR A 48 10.50 -6.33 -3.74
N ILE A 49 10.25 -7.25 -4.69
CA ILE A 49 11.29 -8.06 -5.34
C ILE A 49 11.82 -7.38 -6.61
N ASN A 50 10.92 -6.79 -7.40
CA ASN A 50 11.24 -6.12 -8.66
C ASN A 50 10.35 -4.88 -8.82
N PRO A 51 10.77 -3.73 -8.28
CA PRO A 51 9.97 -2.52 -8.34
C PRO A 51 9.78 -2.07 -9.79
N THR A 52 8.53 -1.80 -10.18
CA THR A 52 8.25 -1.13 -11.45
C THR A 52 8.90 0.25 -11.39
N GLY A 53 9.84 0.50 -12.31
CA GLY A 53 10.49 1.81 -12.44
C GLY A 53 9.48 2.86 -12.90
N ASP A 54 9.71 4.09 -12.42
CA ASP A 54 9.04 5.30 -12.88
C ASP A 54 9.49 5.72 -14.29
#